data_AF-A0AA35SHL2-F1
#
_entry.id   AF-A0AA35SHL2-F1
#
_cell.length_a   1.000
_cell.length_b   1.000
_cell.length_c   1.000
_cell.angle_alpha   90.00
_cell.angle_beta   90.00
_cell.angle_gamma   90.00
#
_symmetry.space_group_name_H-M   'P 1'
#
loop_
_entity.id
_entity.type
_entity.pdbx_description
1 polymer ?
#
loop_
_entity_poly.entity_id
_entity_poly.type
_entity_poly.pdbx_seq_one_letter_code
_entity_poly.pdbx_strand_id
1 'polypeptide(L)' 'MMDRDKAFIPAQQIGFMDSIAGPVFKVLGQLLPSASAAYTALTDNQQRWEQLRKEGRRTH' A
#
# COMPACT_ATOMS: atom_id res chain seq x y z
N MET A 1 -3.45 -7.04 12.46
CA MET A 1 -2.79 -5.73 12.64
C MET A 1 -2.21 -5.59 14.04
N MET A 2 -2.81 -6.15 15.10
CA MET A 2 -2.25 -6.05 16.47
C MET A 2 -1.69 -7.36 17.05
N ASP A 3 -2.06 -8.51 16.50
CA ASP A 3 -1.42 -9.78 16.84
C ASP A 3 -0.11 -9.89 16.05
N ARG A 4 1.01 -9.57 16.72
CA ARG A 4 2.36 -9.56 16.13
C ARG A 4 2.74 -10.94 15.57
N ASP A 5 2.27 -12.01 16.21
CA ASP A 5 2.66 -13.38 15.89
C ASP A 5 1.89 -13.93 14.67
N LYS A 6 0.77 -13.30 14.32
CA LYS A 6 -0.04 -13.63 13.13
C LYS A 6 -0.02 -12.56 12.05
N ALA A 7 0.66 -11.44 12.28
CA ALA A 7 0.66 -10.32 11.37
C ALA A 7 1.60 -10.57 10.18
N PHE A 8 1.01 -10.85 9.02
CA PHE A 8 1.73 -10.74 7.76
C PHE A 8 1.68 -9.30 7.24
N ILE A 9 2.72 -8.54 7.62
CA ILE A 9 2.83 -7.08 7.37
C ILE A 9 2.60 -6.72 5.89
N PRO A 10 3.17 -7.42 4.89
CA PRO A 10 2.94 -7.06 3.49
C PRO A 10 1.45 -7.08 3.10
N ALA A 11 0.69 -8.10 3.50
CA ALA A 11 -0.74 -8.15 3.18
C ALA A 11 -1.54 -7.05 3.89
N GLN A 12 -1.17 -6.71 5.12
CA GLN A 12 -1.83 -5.63 5.87
C GLN A 12 -1.56 -4.26 5.24
N GLN A 13 -0.32 -4.00 4.83
CA GLN A 13 0.05 -2.75 4.17
C GLN A 13 -0.64 -2.61 2.81
N ILE A 14 -0.69 -3.67 2.01
CA ILE A 14 -1.44 -3.66 0.73
C ILE A 14 -2.91 -3.36 0.98
N GLY A 15 -3.55 -4.03 1.95
CA GLY A 15 -4.97 -3.79 2.27
C GLY A 15 -5.26 -2.36 2.72
N PHE A 16 -4.37 -1.77 3.52
CA PHE A 16 -4.46 -0.36 3.92
C PHE A 16 -4.32 0.58 2.72
N MET A 17 -3.34 0.33 1.85
CA MET A 17 -3.11 1.15 0.65
C MET A 17 -4.31 1.09 -0.30
N ASP A 18 -4.90 -0.08 -0.51
CA ASP A 18 -6.07 -0.24 -1.39
C ASP A 18 -7.34 0.39 -0.81
N SER A 19 -7.61 0.14 0.47
CA SER A 19 -8.93 0.44 1.06
C SER A 19 -9.02 1.85 1.65
N ILE A 20 -7.87 2.46 1.98
CA ILE A 20 -7.84 3.73 2.72
C ILE A 20 -6.97 4.75 2.01
N ALA A 21 -5.66 4.49 1.87
CA ALA A 21 -4.73 5.51 1.38
C ALA A 21 -4.96 5.84 -0.11
N GLY A 22 -5.25 4.83 -0.94
CA GLY A 22 -5.51 4.97 -2.38
C GLY A 22 -6.66 5.93 -2.67
N PRO A 23 -7.87 5.71 -2.12
CA PRO A 23 -8.98 6.64 -2.25
C PRO A 23 -8.64 8.06 -1.80
N VAL A 24 -7.95 8.22 -0.67
CA VAL A 24 -7.58 9.54 -0.13
C VAL A 24 -6.64 10.29 -1.08
N PHE A 25 -5.54 9.66 -1.50
CA PHE A 25 -4.56 10.31 -2.38
C PHE A 25 -5.11 10.53 -3.80
N LYS A 26 -6.02 9.68 -4.27
CA LYS A 26 -6.72 9.89 -5.54
C LYS A 26 -7.58 11.14 -5.51
N VAL A 27 -8.41 11.30 -4.47
CA VAL A 27 -9.24 12.51 -4.31
C VAL A 27 -8.37 13.74 -4.12
N LEU A 28 -7.29 13.64 -3.35
CA LEU A 28 -6.35 14.74 -3.15
C LEU A 28 -5.75 15.22 -4.47
N GLY A 29 -5.33 14.31 -5.35
CA GLY A 29 -4.80 14.66 -6.67
C GLY A 29 -5.83 15.29 -7.60
N GLN A 30 -7.12 14.95 -7.45
CA GLN A 30 -8.20 15.57 -8.20
C GLN A 30 -8.49 17.02 -7.73
N LEU A 31 -8.37 17.28 -6.43
CA LEU A 31 -8.60 18.61 -5.85
C LEU A 31 -7.39 19.53 -6.01
N LEU A 32 -6.18 18.97 -5.84
CA LEU A 32 -4.90 19.67 -5.91
C LEU A 32 -3.99 18.91 -6.89
N PRO A 33 -3.97 19.29 -8.19
CA PRO A 33 -3.20 18.56 -9.20
C PRO A 33 -1.71 18.39 -8.85
N SER A 34 -1.12 19.35 -8.13
CA SER A 34 0.26 19.27 -7.63
C SER A 34 0.51 18.12 -6.65
N ALA A 35 -0.54 17.62 -5.99
CA ALA A 35 -0.48 16.49 -5.08
C ALA A 35 -0.58 15.12 -5.78
N SER A 36 -0.78 15.07 -7.10
CA SER A 36 -0.87 13.80 -7.85
C SER A 36 0.37 12.91 -7.69
N ALA A 37 1.53 13.52 -7.45
CA ALA A 37 2.77 12.79 -7.16
C ALA A 37 2.65 11.87 -5.93
N ALA A 38 1.83 12.24 -4.94
CA ALA A 38 1.59 11.40 -3.76
C ALA A 38 0.82 10.13 -4.10
N TYR A 39 -0.16 10.21 -5.02
CA TYR A 39 -0.88 9.04 -5.50
C TYR A 39 0.03 8.11 -6.31
N THR A 40 0.89 8.67 -7.19
CA THR A 40 1.89 7.88 -7.92
C THR A 40 2.88 7.18 -6.98
N ALA A 41 3.40 7.90 -5.99
CA ALA A 41 4.30 7.31 -5.00
C ALA A 41 3.62 6.20 -4.18
N LEU A 42 2.33 6.36 -3.84
CA LEU A 42 1.55 5.31 -3.18
C LEU A 42 1.48 4.05 -4.06
N THR A 43 1.13 4.20 -5.35
CA THR A 43 1.01 3.05 -6.25
C THR A 43 2.35 2.32 -6.44
N ASP A 44 3.46 3.05 -6.51
CA ASP A 44 4.79 2.45 -6.59
C ASP A 44 5.14 1.68 -5.30
N ASN A 45 4.81 2.25 -4.14
CA ASN A 45 5.00 1.57 -2.86
C ASN A 45 4.16 0.30 -2.75
N GLN A 46 2.91 0.34 -3.23
CA GLN A 46 2.04 -0.83 -3.24
C GLN A 46 2.64 -1.96 -4.10
N GLN A 47 3.22 -1.65 -5.26
CA GLN A 47 3.90 -2.65 -6.10
C GLN A 47 5.10 -3.27 -5.38
N ARG A 48 5.89 -2.48 -4.65
CA ARG A 48 7.01 -2.99 -3.83
C ARG A 48 6.52 -3.91 -2.72
N TRP A 49 5.43 -3.57 -2.05
CA TRP A 49 4.82 -4.46 -1.05
C TRP A 49 4.30 -5.76 -1.66
N GLU A 50 3.76 -5.71 -2.88
CA GLU A 50 3.35 -6.91 -3.60
C GLU A 50 4.54 -7.82 -3.95
N GLN A 51 5.69 -7.25 -4.29
CA GLN A 51 6.94 -8.00 -4.50
C GLN A 51 7.40 -8.67 -3.20
N LEU A 52 7.51 -7.91 -2.11
CA LEU A 52 7.87 -8.45 -0.79
C LEU A 52 6.89 -9.54 -0.32
N ARG A 53 5.60 -9.38 -0.62
CA ARG A 53 4.58 -10.40 -0.35
C ARG A 53 4.86 -11.70 -1.10
N LYS A 54 5.26 -11.61 -2.37
CA LYS A 54 5.58 -12.78 -3.20
C LYS A 54 6.86 -13.46 -2.72
N GLU A 55 7.86 -12.69 -2.31
CA GLU A 55 9.12 -13.20 -1.76
C GLU A 55 8.92 -13.90 -0.42
N GLY A 56 8.20 -13.28 0.52
CA GLY A 56 7.93 -13.87 1.83
C GLY A 56 7.09 -15.16 1.79
N ARG A 57 6.29 -15.36 0.73
CA ARG A 57 5.56 -16.63 0.51
C ARG A 57 6.41 -17.75 -0.10
N ARG A 58 7.61 -17.46 -0.61
CA ARG A 58 8.52 -18.49 -1.17
C ARG A 58 9.41 -19.12 -0.09
N THR A 59 9.51 -18.48 1.07
CA THR A 59 10.40 -18.86 2.19
C THR A 59 9.67 -19.53 3.36
N HIS A 60 8.35 -19.72 3.24
CA HIS A 60 7.49 -20.43 4.19
C HIS A 60 6.80 -21.58 3.49
#